data_AF-A0A495TDM1-F1
#
_entry.id   AF-A0A495TDM1-F1
#
_cell.length_a   1.000
_cell.length_b   1.000
_cell.length_c   1.000
_cell.angle_alpha   90.00
_cell.angle_beta   90.00
_cell.angle_gamma   90.00
#
_symmetry.space_group_name_H-M   'P 1'
#
loop_
_entity.id
_entity.type
_entity.pdbx_description
1 polymer ?
#
loop_
_entity_poly.entity_id
_entity_poly.type
_entity_poly.pdbx_seq_one_letter_code
_entity_poly.pdbx_strand_id
1 'polypeptide(L)' 'MKLTRLAGECEKGSCPTVYAVDGTGDLIIQGYVVADPAALATIRLPAGETAVRIPAALIRRVPNEHLG' A
#
# COMPACT_ATOMS: atom_id res chain seq x y z
N MET A 1 -12.23 -1.54 12.04
CA MET A 1 -10.78 -1.61 11.79
C MET A 1 -10.15 -0.33 12.28
N LYS A 2 -9.11 -0.41 13.11
CA LYS A 2 -8.32 0.76 13.53
C LYS A 2 -7.02 0.76 12.75
N LEU A 3 -6.66 1.91 12.19
CA LEU A 3 -5.51 2.07 11.31
C LEU A 3 -4.52 3.07 11.90
N THR A 4 -3.24 2.72 11.85
CA THR A 4 -2.14 3.60 12.24
C THR A 4 -1.31 3.94 11.00
N ARG A 5 -1.14 5.23 10.69
CA ARG A 5 -0.33 5.67 9.54
C ARG A 5 1.15 5.42 9.81
N LEU A 6 1.79 4.63 8.97
CA LEU A 6 3.21 4.31 9.08
C LEU A 6 4.08 5.25 8.24
N ALA A 7 3.70 5.46 6.99
CA ALA A 7 4.45 6.28 6.05
C ALA A 7 3.53 6.89 5.00
N GLY A 8 3.86 8.09 4.50
CA GLY A 8 3.20 8.69 3.35
C GLY A 8 4.00 9.87 2.81
N GLU A 9 3.78 10.23 1.55
CA GLU A 9 4.61 11.23 0.88
C GLU A 9 4.22 12.69 1.17
N CYS A 10 3.00 12.92 1.66
CA CYS A 10 2.48 14.26 1.94
C CYS A 10 1.65 14.26 3.23
N GLU A 11 1.60 15.40 3.93
CA GLU A 11 0.69 15.61 5.07
C GLU A 11 -0.73 16.02 4.63
N LYS A 12 -0.88 16.55 3.40
CA LYS A 12 -2.16 16.93 2.78
C LYS A 12 -2.19 16.48 1.31
N GLY A 13 -3.31 15.92 0.85
CA GLY A 13 -3.52 15.45 -0.53
C GLY A 13 -3.68 13.92 -0.66
N SER A 14 -3.89 13.43 -1.90
CA SER A 14 -4.01 11.99 -2.21
C SER A 14 -2.64 11.39 -2.54
N CYS A 15 -1.76 11.36 -1.55
CA CYS A 15 -0.42 10.79 -1.71
C CYS A 15 -0.40 9.32 -1.26
N PRO A 16 0.39 8.47 -1.92
CA PRO A 16 0.61 7.10 -1.48
C PRO A 16 0.95 7.02 0.01
N THR A 17 0.26 6.13 0.72
CA THR A 17 0.32 6.02 2.18
C THR A 17 0.21 4.55 2.59
N VAL A 18 1.00 4.15 3.59
CA VAL A 18 0.96 2.82 4.20
C VAL A 18 0.39 2.95 5.60
N TYR A 19 -0.58 2.09 5.92
CA TYR A 19 -1.22 2.00 7.23
C TYR A 19 -1.02 0.59 7.80
N ALA A 20 -0.75 0.49 9.10
CA ALA A 20 -0.88 -0.76 9.84
C ALA A 20 -2.35 -0.97 10.23
N VAL A 21 -2.77 -2.23 10.22
CA VAL A 21 -3.99 -2.67 10.89
C VAL A 21 -3.62 -3.07 12.31
N ASP A 22 -4.13 -2.31 13.29
CA ASP A 22 -3.78 -2.49 14.69
C ASP A 22 -4.09 -3.93 15.16
N GLY A 23 -3.07 -4.64 15.64
CA GLY A 23 -3.21 -5.97 16.25
C GLY A 23 -3.26 -7.16 15.27
N THR A 24 -3.09 -6.95 13.97
CA THR A 24 -3.13 -8.07 12.98
C THR A 24 -1.81 -8.31 12.25
N GLY A 25 -0.92 -7.31 12.22
CA GLY A 25 0.31 -7.37 11.42
C GLY A 25 0.08 -7.08 9.92
N ASP A 26 -1.17 -6.86 9.52
CA ASP A 26 -1.50 -6.54 8.13
C ASP A 26 -1.26 -5.07 7.80
N LEU A 27 -1.02 -4.80 6.52
CA LEU A 27 -0.86 -3.46 5.98
C LEU A 27 -1.98 -3.13 4.98
N ILE A 28 -2.46 -1.89 5.02
CA ILE A 28 -3.30 -1.29 3.98
C ILE A 28 -2.47 -0.25 3.22
N ILE A 29 -2.46 -0.35 1.90
CA ILE A 29 -1.65 0.51 1.03
C ILE A 29 -2.57 1.34 0.15
N GLN A 30 -2.48 2.67 0.28
CA GLN A 30 -3.03 3.62 -0.67
C GLN A 30 -1.98 3.91 -1.75
N GLY A 31 -2.40 3.91 -3.02
CA GLY A 31 -1.55 4.26 -4.15
C GLY A 31 -2.36 4.56 -5.40
N TYR A 32 -1.71 4.53 -6.55
CA TYR A 32 -2.33 4.76 -7.84
C TYR A 32 -2.78 3.44 -8.45
N VAL A 33 -4.08 3.27 -8.74
CA VAL A 33 -4.60 2.03 -9.34
C VAL A 33 -3.86 1.71 -10.63
N VAL A 34 -3.41 0.46 -10.77
CA VAL A 34 -2.80 -0.05 -11.99
C VAL A 34 -3.91 -0.47 -12.94
N ALA A 35 -4.02 0.22 -14.07
CA ALA A 35 -5.02 -0.05 -15.10
C ALA A 35 -4.47 -0.79 -16.34
N ASP A 36 -3.15 -1.00 -16.41
CA ASP A 36 -2.51 -1.69 -17.53
C ASP A 36 -2.83 -3.20 -17.50
N PRO A 37 -3.58 -3.72 -18.50
CA PRO A 37 -3.96 -5.12 -18.53
C PRO A 37 -2.77 -6.09 -18.60
N ALA A 38 -1.67 -5.71 -19.25
CA ALA A 38 -0.48 -6.55 -19.36
C ALA A 38 0.24 -6.68 -18.01
N ALA A 39 0.34 -5.58 -17.27
CA ALA A 39 0.86 -5.59 -15.90
C ALA A 39 -0.04 -6.43 -14.97
N LEU A 40 -1.36 -6.26 -15.06
CA LEU A 40 -2.32 -7.03 -14.25
C LEU A 40 -2.30 -8.53 -14.58
N ALA A 41 -2.12 -8.90 -15.86
CA ALA A 41 -1.98 -10.30 -16.28
C ALA A 41 -0.72 -10.97 -15.70
N THR A 42 0.35 -10.19 -15.44
CA THR A 42 1.60 -10.70 -14.86
C THR A 42 1.42 -11.15 -13.41
N ILE A 43 0.64 -10.41 -12.62
CA ILE A 43 0.38 -10.71 -11.21
C ILE A 43 -0.87 -11.56 -10.98
N ARG A 44 -1.64 -11.87 -12.04
CA ARG A 44 -2.83 -12.74 -12.03
C ARG A 44 -3.84 -12.36 -10.95
N LEU A 45 -4.25 -11.10 -10.96
CA LEU A 45 -5.13 -10.56 -9.93
C LEU A 45 -6.50 -11.29 -9.89
N PRO A 46 -6.89 -11.89 -8.75
CA PRO A 46 -8.22 -12.47 -8.56
C PRO A 46 -9.36 -11.45 -8.65
N ALA A 47 -10.57 -11.95 -8.88
CA ALA A 47 -11.77 -11.13 -8.85
C ALA A 47 -11.98 -10.52 -7.45
N GLY A 48 -12.22 -9.22 -7.40
CA GLY A 48 -12.42 -8.48 -6.15
C GLY A 48 -11.14 -7.85 -5.57
N GLU A 49 -9.98 -8.12 -6.16
CA GLU A 49 -8.72 -7.47 -5.78
C GLU A 49 -8.39 -6.25 -6.65
N THR A 50 -7.49 -5.40 -6.19
CA THR A 50 -6.91 -4.30 -6.98
C THR A 50 -5.41 -4.21 -6.74
N ALA A 51 -4.67 -3.73 -7.74
CA ALA A 51 -3.25 -3.43 -7.63
C ALA A 51 -3.04 -1.91 -7.63
N VAL A 52 -2.18 -1.44 -6.74
CA VAL A 52 -1.77 -0.03 -6.69
C VAL A 52 -0.27 0.10 -6.87
N ARG A 53 0.14 1.15 -7.57
CA ARG A 53 1.53 1.58 -7.68
C ARG A 53 1.82 2.62 -6.61
N ILE A 54 2.94 2.43 -5.90
CA ILE A 54 3.49 3.39 -4.94
C ILE A 54 4.97 3.63 -5.25
N PRO A 55 5.56 4.76 -4.83
CA PRO A 55 7.01 4.93 -4.89
C PRO A 55 7.72 3.98 -3.93
N ALA A 56 8.76 3.30 -4.40
CA ALA A 56 9.51 2.33 -3.60
C ALA A 56 10.16 2.95 -2.34
N ALA A 57 10.45 4.25 -2.38
CA ALA A 57 10.97 5.00 -1.23
C ALA A 57 9.99 5.00 -0.03
N LEU A 58 8.69 4.82 -0.29
CA LEU A 58 7.68 4.76 0.76
C LEU A 58 7.84 3.53 1.66
N ILE A 59 8.15 2.37 1.08
CA ILE A 59 8.38 1.12 1.83
C ILE A 59 9.60 1.26 2.75
N ARG A 60 10.65 1.97 2.31
CA ARG A 60 11.85 2.22 3.12
C ARG A 60 11.58 3.09 4.36
N ARG A 61 10.44 3.79 4.39
CA ARG A 61 10.01 4.62 5.52
C ARG A 61 9.09 3.87 6.49
N VAL A 62 8.63 2.67 6.13
CA VAL A 62 7.83 1.84 7.02
C VAL A 62 8.75 1.25 8.09
N PRO A 63 8.42 1.40 9.39
CA PRO A 63 9.23 0.81 10.46
C PRO A 63 9.33 -0.71 10.33
N ASN A 64 10.51 -1.27 10.55
CA ASN A 64 10.75 -2.71 10.39
C ASN A 64 9.85 -3.59 11.27
N GLU A 65 9.45 -3.12 12.45
CA GLU A 65 8.53 -3.84 13.35
C GLU A 65 7.17 -4.17 12.72
N HIS A 66 6.81 -3.48 11.63
CA HIS A 66 5.60 -3.71 10.85
C HIS A 66 5.85 -4.51 9.55
N LEU A 67 7.10 -4.93 9.29
CA LEU A 67 7.51 -5.68 8.09
C LEU A 67 8.02 -7.10 8.41
N GLY A 68 8.26 -7.45 9.68
CA GLY A 68 8.73 -8.77 10.11
C GLY A 68 9.01 -8.83 11.60
#